data_AF-A0A2G8HUX9-F1
#
_entry.id   AF-A0A2G8HUX9-F1
#
_cell.length_a   1.000
_cell.length_b   1.000
_cell.length_c   1.000
_cell.angle_alpha   90.00
_cell.angle_beta   90.00
_cell.angle_gamma   90.00
#
_symmetry.space_group_name_H-M   'P 1'
#
loop_
_entity.id
_entity.type
_entity.pdbx_description
1 polymer ?
#
loop_
_entity_poly.entity_id
_entity_poly.type
_entity_poly.pdbx_seq_one_letter_code
_entity_poly.pdbx_strand_id
1 'polypeptide(L)'
;MYKSLLFLVFIFSLNSGARIISPEQVIGFSDSSFNYNSQEEATQATFCFLGDFETTCEEIKNAAYRMNGAYYQGAHDKIELLKCELSFGDSHYQEDEVKVSYELTDDYGGYFSVTRAIKSCKRSRLL
;
A
#
# COMPACT_ATOMS: atom_id res chain seq x y z
N MET A 1 -50.56 -20.99 -2.68
CA MET A 1 -50.16 -19.93 -1.73
C MET A 1 -48.80 -20.29 -1.15
N TYR A 2 -47.82 -19.39 -1.31
CA TYR A 2 -46.47 -19.36 -0.73
C TYR A 2 -45.52 -20.52 -1.14
N LYS A 3 -44.26 -20.31 -1.48
CA LYS A 3 -43.32 -19.29 -1.01
C LYS A 3 -42.25 -19.03 -2.08
N SER A 4 -41.90 -17.76 -2.15
CA SER A 4 -40.89 -17.11 -2.97
C SER A 4 -39.59 -17.91 -3.11
N LEU A 5 -39.18 -18.11 -4.37
CA LEU A 5 -37.82 -18.46 -4.73
C LEU A 5 -36.95 -17.23 -4.48
N LEU A 6 -36.30 -17.17 -3.32
CA LEU A 6 -35.31 -16.15 -2.98
C LEU A 6 -34.09 -16.38 -3.89
N PHE A 7 -34.04 -15.62 -4.98
CA PHE A 7 -32.86 -15.48 -5.81
C PHE A 7 -31.84 -14.67 -5.01
N LEU A 8 -30.94 -15.37 -4.31
CA LEU A 8 -29.82 -14.77 -3.59
C LEU A 8 -28.81 -14.28 -4.65
N VAL A 9 -28.99 -13.06 -5.14
CA VAL A 9 -27.99 -12.40 -5.98
C VAL A 9 -26.82 -12.03 -5.06
N PHE A 10 -25.86 -12.94 -4.94
CA PHE A 10 -24.52 -12.62 -4.46
C PHE A 10 -23.89 -11.70 -5.52
N ILE A 11 -24.08 -10.39 -5.36
CA ILE A 11 -23.24 -9.41 -6.04
C ILE A 11 -21.86 -9.58 -5.41
N PHE A 12 -21.03 -10.40 -6.02
CA PHE A 12 -19.59 -10.34 -5.81
C PHE A 12 -19.16 -8.95 -6.29
N SER A 13 -19.16 -7.98 -5.37
CA SER A 13 -18.38 -6.77 -5.53
C SER A 13 -16.93 -7.22 -5.66
N LEU A 14 -16.46 -7.32 -6.90
CA LEU A 14 -15.05 -7.29 -7.22
C LEU A 14 -14.54 -5.96 -6.68
N ASN A 15 -14.11 -5.94 -5.42
CA ASN A 15 -13.42 -4.79 -4.83
C ASN A 15 -12.17 -4.56 -5.68
N SER A 16 -12.23 -3.62 -6.61
CA SER A 16 -11.10 -3.16 -7.40
C SER A 16 -10.23 -2.20 -6.56
N GLY A 17 -9.94 -2.60 -5.32
CA GLY A 17 -9.10 -1.85 -4.42
C GLY A 17 -7.69 -1.67 -5.00
N ALA A 18 -7.03 -0.62 -4.56
CA ALA A 18 -5.66 -0.33 -4.93
C ALA A 18 -4.73 -1.50 -4.55
N ARG A 19 -3.65 -1.63 -5.31
CA ARG A 19 -2.53 -2.48 -4.95
C ARG A 19 -1.28 -1.65 -5.02
N ILE A 20 -0.50 -1.66 -3.94
CA ILE A 20 0.82 -1.04 -3.94
C ILE A 20 1.83 -2.02 -4.52
N ILE A 21 2.69 -1.54 -5.41
CA ILE A 21 3.74 -2.33 -6.07
C ILE A 21 5.04 -1.54 -6.01
N SER A 22 6.18 -2.24 -5.94
CA SER A 22 7.49 -1.65 -6.19
C SER A 22 8.13 -2.26 -7.45
N PRO A 23 9.02 -1.56 -8.16
CA PRO A 23 9.64 -2.05 -9.40
C PRO A 23 10.48 -3.33 -9.26
N GLU A 24 10.93 -3.68 -8.05
CA GLU A 24 11.83 -4.82 -7.79
C GLU A 24 11.38 -5.73 -6.64
N GLN A 25 10.49 -5.24 -5.77
CA GLN A 25 9.91 -5.99 -4.66
C GLN A 25 8.43 -6.29 -4.97
N VAL A 26 7.99 -7.48 -4.57
CA VAL A 26 6.58 -7.89 -4.57
C VAL A 26 5.72 -6.87 -3.78
N ILE A 27 4.39 -6.96 -3.90
CA ILE A 27 3.34 -6.15 -3.21
C ILE A 27 3.88 -5.23 -2.10
N GLY A 28 3.81 -3.93 -2.32
CA GLY A 28 4.33 -2.91 -1.40
C GLY A 28 3.62 -2.93 -0.05
N PHE A 29 4.33 -2.44 0.97
CA PHE A 29 3.90 -2.48 2.38
C PHE A 29 3.68 -3.91 2.91
N SER A 30 4.35 -4.88 2.32
CA SER A 30 4.54 -6.21 2.92
C SER A 30 5.91 -6.30 3.58
N ASP A 31 6.06 -7.27 4.48
CA ASP A 31 7.32 -7.67 5.11
C ASP A 31 8.48 -7.75 4.06
N SER A 32 8.25 -8.47 2.96
CA SER A 32 9.22 -8.60 1.86
C SER A 32 9.59 -7.30 1.12
N SER A 33 8.88 -6.19 1.36
CA SER A 33 9.17 -4.89 0.75
C SER A 33 10.20 -4.07 1.54
N PHE A 34 10.68 -4.55 2.69
CA PHE A 34 11.36 -3.70 3.68
C PHE A 34 12.79 -4.12 4.06
N ASN A 35 13.48 -4.83 3.16
CA ASN A 35 14.89 -5.15 3.33
C ASN A 35 15.78 -3.97 2.89
N TYR A 36 16.07 -3.03 3.79
CA TYR A 36 16.92 -1.88 3.54
C TYR A 36 18.20 -1.95 4.36
N ASN A 37 19.34 -1.63 3.76
CA ASN A 37 20.63 -1.56 4.45
C ASN A 37 20.89 -0.17 5.06
N SER A 38 20.09 0.84 4.71
CA SER A 38 20.27 2.21 5.17
C SER A 38 18.99 3.07 5.04
N GLN A 39 18.96 4.18 5.78
CA GLN A 39 17.90 5.20 5.67
C GLN A 39 17.82 5.81 4.27
N GLU A 40 18.97 5.94 3.57
CA GLU A 40 19.00 6.44 2.20
C GLU A 40 18.26 5.47 1.26
N GLU A 41 18.55 4.18 1.37
CA GLU A 41 17.87 3.12 0.60
C GLU A 41 16.36 3.10 0.88
N ALA A 42 15.97 3.15 2.15
CA ALA A 42 14.56 3.20 2.55
C ALA A 42 13.81 4.41 1.95
N THR A 43 14.49 5.55 1.85
CA THR A 43 13.96 6.80 1.29
C THR A 43 13.86 6.75 -0.24
N GLN A 44 14.82 6.09 -0.89
CA GLN A 44 14.88 5.98 -2.36
C GLN A 44 14.01 4.85 -2.93
N ALA A 45 13.59 3.90 -2.09
CA ALA A 45 12.67 2.83 -2.49
C ALA A 45 11.43 3.42 -3.19
N THR A 46 11.04 2.84 -4.32
CA THR A 46 9.95 3.38 -5.15
C THR A 46 8.71 2.50 -5.04
N PHE A 47 7.55 3.12 -4.79
CA PHE A 47 6.26 2.45 -4.84
C PHE A 47 5.31 3.21 -5.77
N CYS A 48 4.38 2.46 -6.36
CA CYS A 48 3.28 3.00 -7.12
C CYS A 48 2.00 2.21 -6.82
N PHE A 49 0.83 2.79 -7.09
CA PHE A 49 -0.46 2.11 -6.94
C PHE A 49 -1.04 1.67 -8.29
N LEU A 50 -1.70 0.50 -8.32
CA LEU A 50 -2.57 0.04 -9.40
C LEU A 50 -4.01 -0.05 -8.89
N GLY A 51 -4.98 0.43 -9.66
CA GLY A 51 -6.40 0.38 -9.30
C GLY A 51 -6.93 1.72 -8.83
N ASP A 52 -7.90 1.69 -7.93
CA ASP A 52 -8.62 2.88 -7.46
C ASP A 52 -7.77 3.71 -6.49
N PHE A 53 -7.42 4.93 -6.90
CA PHE A 53 -6.68 5.90 -6.10
C PHE A 53 -7.29 6.11 -4.71
N GLU A 54 -8.62 6.22 -4.61
CA GLU A 54 -9.29 6.59 -3.36
C GLU A 54 -9.15 5.52 -2.27
N THR A 55 -8.97 4.26 -2.68
CA THR A 55 -8.79 3.13 -1.76
C THR A 55 -7.34 2.93 -1.31
N THR A 56 -6.39 3.65 -1.89
CA THR A 56 -4.95 3.44 -1.69
C THR A 56 -4.51 3.59 -0.24
N CYS A 57 -5.03 4.60 0.48
CA CYS A 57 -4.70 4.77 1.89
C CYS A 57 -5.30 3.68 2.79
N GLU A 58 -6.49 3.16 2.45
CA GLU A 58 -7.07 2.03 3.18
C GLU A 58 -6.21 0.78 3.00
N GLU A 59 -5.73 0.53 1.79
CA GLU A 59 -4.86 -0.62 1.50
C GLU A 59 -3.52 -0.53 2.22
N ILE A 60 -2.90 0.66 2.29
CA ILE A 60 -1.68 0.89 3.08
C ILE A 60 -1.94 0.64 4.57
N LYS A 61 -3.07 1.14 5.11
CA LYS A 61 -3.45 0.91 6.52
C LYS A 61 -3.64 -0.57 6.82
N ASN A 62 -4.34 -1.28 5.95
CA ASN A 62 -4.59 -2.71 6.09
C ASN A 62 -3.29 -3.52 6.00
N ALA A 63 -2.36 -3.12 5.12
CA ALA A 63 -1.06 -3.74 5.00
C ALA A 63 -0.22 -3.53 6.28
N ALA A 64 -0.18 -2.30 6.80
CA ALA A 64 0.48 -2.00 8.07
C ALA A 64 -0.11 -2.79 9.25
N TYR A 65 -1.45 -2.90 9.32
CA TYR A 65 -2.12 -3.70 10.34
C TYR A 65 -1.72 -5.18 10.25
N ARG A 66 -1.69 -5.76 9.05
CA ARG A 66 -1.28 -7.16 8.84
C ARG A 66 0.17 -7.39 9.25
N MET A 67 1.07 -6.49 8.88
CA MET A 67 2.49 -6.61 9.22
C MET A 67 2.71 -6.55 10.74
N ASN A 68 2.08 -5.59 11.41
CA ASN A 68 2.13 -5.50 12.87
C ASN A 68 1.50 -6.73 13.54
N GLY A 69 0.42 -7.27 12.97
CA GLY A 69 -0.18 -8.51 13.44
C GLY A 69 0.78 -9.70 13.33
N ALA A 70 1.50 -9.82 12.21
CA ALA A 70 2.53 -10.84 12.01
C ALA A 70 3.70 -10.65 12.98
N TYR A 71 4.12 -9.41 13.24
CA TYR A 71 5.15 -9.09 14.23
C TYR A 71 4.81 -9.64 15.62
N TYR A 72 3.57 -9.42 16.09
CA TYR A 72 3.10 -9.98 17.36
C TYR A 72 3.02 -11.52 17.37
N GLN A 73 3.06 -12.16 16.20
CA GLN A 73 3.11 -13.62 16.03
C GLN A 73 4.54 -14.15 15.85
N GLY A 74 5.56 -13.30 15.95
CA GLY A 74 6.97 -13.69 15.87
C GLY A 74 7.63 -13.39 14.52
N ALA A 75 6.95 -12.73 13.59
CA ALA A 75 7.66 -12.01 12.53
C ALA A 75 8.44 -10.83 13.14
N HIS A 76 9.26 -10.20 12.34
CA HIS A 76 10.35 -9.40 12.87
C HIS A 76 10.32 -7.95 12.37
N ASP A 77 9.64 -7.67 11.25
CA ASP A 77 9.35 -6.32 10.79
C ASP A 77 8.10 -5.71 11.43
N LYS A 78 8.20 -4.45 11.87
CA LYS A 78 7.07 -3.63 12.35
C LYS A 78 7.00 -2.33 11.57
N ILE A 79 5.78 -1.88 11.25
CA ILE A 79 5.53 -0.55 10.67
C ILE A 79 4.57 0.27 11.50
N GLU A 80 4.95 1.50 11.77
CA GLU A 80 4.08 2.49 12.36
C GLU A 80 3.66 3.51 11.30
N LEU A 81 2.41 3.41 10.83
CA LEU A 81 1.86 4.36 9.88
C LEU A 81 1.52 5.67 10.60
N LEU A 82 2.34 6.69 10.38
CA LEU A 82 2.15 8.01 10.97
C LEU A 82 1.07 8.79 10.23
N LYS A 83 1.08 8.72 8.90
CA LYS A 83 0.22 9.56 8.05
C LYS A 83 -0.03 8.91 6.70
N CYS A 84 -1.25 9.03 6.18
CA CYS A 84 -1.58 8.73 4.79
C CYS A 84 -2.65 9.70 4.30
N GLU A 85 -2.35 10.49 3.27
CA GLU A 85 -3.25 11.48 2.69
C GLU A 85 -3.34 11.31 1.17
N LEU A 86 -4.57 11.35 0.66
CA LEU A 86 -4.84 11.48 -0.75
C LEU A 86 -4.65 12.95 -1.15
N SER A 87 -3.80 13.20 -2.14
CA SER A 87 -3.57 14.50 -2.74
C SER A 87 -4.05 14.45 -4.18
N PHE A 88 -5.21 15.07 -4.44
CA PHE A 88 -5.80 15.14 -5.77
C PHE A 88 -5.04 16.15 -6.63
N GLY A 89 -4.63 15.72 -7.82
CA GLY A 89 -3.92 16.58 -8.75
C GLY A 89 -4.86 17.54 -9.46
N ASP A 90 -4.45 18.81 -9.62
CA ASP A 90 -5.14 19.71 -10.54
C ASP A 90 -4.79 19.31 -11.98
N SER A 91 -5.86 19.04 -12.76
CA SER A 91 -5.91 18.48 -14.13
C SER A 91 -4.92 19.01 -15.19
N HIS A 92 -4.14 20.04 -14.87
CA HIS A 92 -3.21 20.70 -15.78
C HIS A 92 -1.72 20.33 -15.55
N TYR A 93 -1.32 19.97 -14.33
CA TYR A 93 0.11 19.76 -14.01
C TYR A 93 0.42 18.71 -12.94
N GLN A 94 -0.58 18.23 -12.20
CA GLN A 94 -0.34 17.30 -11.09
C GLN A 94 -1.15 16.03 -11.29
N GLU A 95 -0.47 14.90 -11.14
CA GLU A 95 -1.11 13.58 -11.05
C GLU A 95 -1.57 13.36 -9.61
N ASP A 96 -2.61 12.55 -9.42
CA ASP A 96 -3.02 12.11 -8.09
C ASP A 96 -1.88 11.38 -7.40
N GLU A 97 -1.63 11.74 -6.14
CA GLU A 97 -0.57 11.15 -5.34
C GLU A 97 -1.04 10.86 -3.92
N VAL A 98 -0.51 9.80 -3.34
CA VAL A 98 -0.71 9.45 -1.93
C VAL A 98 0.54 9.83 -1.17
N LYS A 99 0.42 10.76 -0.24
CA LYS A 99 1.51 11.13 0.67
C LYS A 99 1.41 10.26 1.89
N VAL A 100 2.43 9.44 2.11
CA VAL A 100 2.48 8.50 3.23
C VAL A 100 3.77 8.67 4.01
N SER A 101 3.63 8.74 5.33
CA SER A 101 4.74 8.80 6.28
C SER A 101 4.61 7.65 7.27
N TYR A 102 5.71 6.96 7.53
CA TYR A 102 5.74 5.82 8.44
C TYR A 102 7.13 5.58 9.02
N GLU A 103 7.17 4.84 10.11
CA GLU A 103 8.40 4.33 10.72
C GLU A 103 8.45 2.82 10.55
N LEU A 104 9.62 2.31 10.22
CA LEU A 104 9.90 0.88 10.03
C LEU A 104 10.95 0.47 11.05
N THR A 105 10.74 -0.66 11.71
CA THR A 105 11.77 -1.34 12.50
C THR A 105 11.96 -2.73 11.93
N ASP A 106 13.21 -3.11 11.69
CA ASP A 106 13.56 -4.43 11.12
C ASP A 106 14.24 -5.36 12.14
N ASP A 107 14.44 -6.60 11.69
CA ASP A 107 15.05 -7.73 12.39
C ASP A 107 16.49 -7.47 12.87
N TYR A 108 17.18 -6.54 12.23
CA TYR A 108 18.59 -6.23 12.44
C TYR A 108 18.78 -5.00 13.34
N GLY A 109 17.69 -4.48 13.92
CA GLY A 109 17.70 -3.28 14.74
C GLY A 109 17.74 -1.98 13.91
N GLY A 110 17.50 -2.08 12.61
CA GLY A 110 17.29 -0.97 11.71
C GLY A 110 16.02 -0.20 12.10
N TYR A 111 16.12 1.11 12.04
CA TYR A 111 14.99 2.02 12.24
C TYR A 111 15.01 3.05 11.12
N PHE A 112 13.89 3.14 10.39
CA PHE A 112 13.78 4.02 9.24
C PHE A 112 12.54 4.87 9.36
N SER A 113 12.69 6.18 9.23
CA SER A 113 11.57 7.12 9.14
C SER A 113 11.43 7.58 7.71
N VAL A 114 10.31 7.27 7.06
CA VAL A 114 10.14 7.49 5.63
C VAL A 114 8.91 8.34 5.36
N THR A 115 9.05 9.32 4.48
CA THR A 115 7.93 10.00 3.83
C THR A 115 8.06 9.85 2.33
N ARG A 116 7.00 9.39 1.66
CA ARG A 116 7.00 9.14 0.22
C ARG A 116 5.70 9.62 -0.43
N ALA A 117 5.80 10.02 -1.69
CA ALA A 117 4.68 10.28 -2.57
C ALA A 117 4.51 9.08 -3.51
N ILE A 118 3.37 8.38 -3.41
CA ILE A 118 3.04 7.21 -4.22
C ILE A 118 2.08 7.65 -5.30
N LYS A 119 2.48 7.47 -6.56
CA LYS A 119 1.67 7.81 -7.73
C LYS A 119 1.13 6.56 -8.40
N SER A 120 0.22 6.74 -9.35
CA SER A 120 -0.24 5.64 -10.19
C SER A 120 0.96 5.00 -10.89
N CYS A 121 0.99 3.67 -10.98
CA CYS A 121 2.01 3.01 -11.76
C CYS A 121 1.85 3.44 -13.21
N LYS A 122 2.88 4.07 -13.78
CA LYS A 122 2.91 4.32 -15.21
C LYS A 122 2.75 2.98 -15.90
N ARG A 123 1.69 2.80 -16.67
CA ARG A 123 1.65 1.70 -17.66
C ARG A 123 2.93 1.86 -18.46
N SER A 124 3.85 0.91 -18.34
CA SER A 124 4.93 0.81 -19.30
C SER A 124 4.24 0.72 -20.65
N ARG A 125 4.30 1.81 -21.44
CA ARG A 125 4.07 1.72 -22.87
C ARG A 125 5.27 0.94 -23.41
N LEU A 126 5.26 -0.38 -23.20
CA LEU A 126 5.94 -1.28 -24.10
C LEU A 126 5.20 -1.11 -25.42
N LEU A 127 5.74 -0.18 -26.23
CA LEU A 127 5.53 -0.13 -27.67
C LEU A 127 5.98 -1.44 -28.29
#